data_AF-A0A1M7SZB7-F1
#
_entry.id   AF-A0A1M7SZB7-F1
#
_cell.length_a   1.000
_cell.length_b   1.000
_cell.length_c   1.000
_cell.angle_alpha   90.00
_cell.angle_beta   90.00
_cell.angle_gamma   90.00
#
_symmetry.space_group_name_H-M   'P 1'
#
loop_
_entity.id
_entity.type
_entity.pdbx_description
1 polymer ?
#
loop_
_entity_poly.entity_id
_entity_poly.type
_entity_poly.pdbx_seq_one_letter_code
_entity_poly.pdbx_strand_id
1 'polypeptide(L)'
;MGKILQIRLSASTYNLDDVLKAWPALYNSVWGDEKAFTFQAMSAFANSDQNRGVLNLVKDLKTALVHNEWVSAKKQALEPGIKEAEKKAKELDEYLANWDAKAANRASDELESILDQLEVLMKRLS
;
A
#
# COMPACT_ATOMS: atom_id res chain seq x y z
N MET A 1 15.43 -8.30 8.77
CA MET A 1 14.84 -8.99 7.61
C MET A 1 13.37 -8.63 7.63
N GLY A 2 12.90 -7.81 6.67
CA GLY A 2 11.49 -7.45 6.52
C GLY A 2 10.64 -8.70 6.35
N LYS A 3 9.46 -8.73 6.99
CA LYS A 3 8.65 -9.96 7.12
C LYS A 3 7.91 -10.32 5.83
N ILE A 4 7.73 -9.38 4.89
CA ILE A 4 6.78 -9.52 3.77
C ILE A 4 7.41 -9.23 2.39
N LEU A 5 8.40 -8.33 2.27
CA LEU A 5 9.08 -8.04 1.00
C LEU A 5 10.41 -8.80 0.83
N GLN A 6 10.59 -9.48 -0.30
CA GLN A 6 11.89 -10.00 -0.74
C GLN A 6 12.35 -9.32 -2.03
N ILE A 7 13.63 -8.94 -2.08
CA ILE A 7 14.26 -8.30 -3.25
C ILE A 7 14.81 -9.37 -4.19
N ARG A 8 14.23 -9.49 -5.40
CA ARG A 8 14.85 -10.20 -6.54
C ARG A 8 14.53 -9.47 -7.84
N LEU A 9 15.47 -8.66 -8.35
CA LEU A 9 15.37 -7.84 -9.58
C LEU A 9 14.11 -6.95 -9.77
N SER A 10 13.10 -7.10 -8.93
CA SER A 10 11.89 -6.31 -8.77
C SER A 10 11.38 -6.51 -7.34
N ALA A 11 10.66 -5.52 -6.81
CA ALA A 11 9.90 -5.67 -5.58
C ALA A 11 8.55 -6.33 -5.93
N SER A 12 8.28 -7.49 -5.35
CA SER A 12 6.97 -8.15 -5.48
C SER A 12 6.46 -8.58 -4.12
N THR A 13 5.17 -8.38 -3.89
CA THR A 13 4.48 -8.93 -2.73
C THR A 13 4.20 -10.40 -3.00
N TYR A 14 4.84 -11.29 -2.24
CA TYR A 14 4.72 -12.73 -2.45
C TYR A 14 3.32 -13.27 -2.13
N ASN A 15 2.72 -12.75 -1.04
CA ASN A 15 1.40 -13.14 -0.60
C ASN A 15 0.55 -11.89 -0.35
N LEU A 16 -0.49 -11.74 -1.17
CA LEU A 16 -1.41 -10.60 -1.13
C LEU A 16 -2.25 -10.60 0.16
N ASP A 17 -2.52 -11.78 0.71
CA ASP A 17 -3.20 -11.91 2.00
C ASP A 17 -2.40 -11.29 3.15
N ASP A 18 -1.08 -11.21 3.02
CA ASP A 18 -0.24 -10.63 4.06
C ASP A 18 -0.34 -9.10 4.09
N VAL A 19 -0.69 -8.47 2.96
CA VAL A 19 -1.01 -7.02 2.90
C VAL A 19 -2.32 -6.73 3.60
N LEU A 20 -3.35 -7.55 3.35
CA LEU A 20 -4.64 -7.45 4.06
C LEU A 20 -4.48 -7.68 5.56
N LYS A 21 -3.66 -8.67 5.97
CA LYS A 21 -3.41 -8.95 7.39
C LYS A 21 -2.61 -7.83 8.08
N ALA A 22 -1.62 -7.26 7.38
CA ALA A 22 -0.78 -6.21 7.94
C ALA A 22 -1.54 -4.88 8.08
N TRP A 23 -2.25 -4.46 7.03
CA TRP A 23 -2.92 -3.15 6.98
C TRP A 23 -4.40 -3.23 6.59
N PRO A 24 -5.24 -3.89 7.41
CA PRO A 24 -6.64 -4.13 7.07
C PRO A 24 -7.48 -2.85 6.92
N ALA A 25 -7.23 -1.82 7.73
CA ALA A 25 -8.01 -0.57 7.64
C ALA A 25 -7.65 0.23 6.38
N LEU A 26 -6.36 0.33 6.05
CA LEU A 26 -5.90 0.94 4.81
C LEU A 26 -6.41 0.16 3.60
N TYR A 27 -6.26 -1.16 3.61
CA TYR A 27 -6.76 -2.05 2.55
C TYR A 27 -8.25 -1.83 2.28
N ASN A 28 -9.08 -1.88 3.32
CA ASN A 28 -10.53 -1.70 3.19
C ASN A 28 -10.93 -0.28 2.77
N SER A 29 -10.14 0.73 3.12
CA SER A 29 -10.44 2.10 2.72
C SER A 29 -10.22 2.40 1.24
N VAL A 30 -9.40 1.57 0.59
CA VAL A 30 -8.97 1.75 -0.80
C VAL A 30 -9.66 0.73 -1.72
N TRP A 31 -9.75 -0.52 -1.28
CA TRP A 31 -10.29 -1.64 -2.06
C TRP A 31 -11.58 -2.23 -1.46
N GLY A 32 -12.04 -1.72 -0.33
CA GLY A 32 -13.25 -2.21 0.33
C GLY A 32 -14.52 -1.74 -0.37
N ASP A 33 -15.00 -2.57 -1.29
CA ASP A 33 -16.43 -2.79 -1.48
C ASP A 33 -16.71 -4.28 -1.73
N GLU A 34 -16.31 -5.12 -0.77
CA GLU A 34 -16.59 -6.57 -0.79
C GLU A 34 -18.08 -6.92 -0.63
N LYS A 35 -18.97 -5.94 -0.44
CA LYS A 35 -20.42 -6.19 -0.42
C LYS A 35 -21.04 -6.24 -1.81
N ALA A 36 -20.34 -5.83 -2.87
CA ALA A 36 -20.82 -5.94 -4.24
C ALA A 36 -20.24 -7.19 -4.93
N PHE A 37 -20.55 -8.39 -4.40
CA PHE A 37 -20.31 -9.67 -5.08
C PHE A 37 -21.20 -9.76 -6.34
N THR A 38 -20.80 -9.05 -7.41
CA THR A 38 -21.39 -9.17 -8.74
C THR A 38 -20.42 -9.91 -9.65
N PHE A 39 -20.95 -10.65 -10.62
CA PHE A 39 -20.17 -11.45 -11.57
C PHE A 39 -19.11 -10.62 -12.32
N GLN A 40 -19.33 -9.29 -12.44
CA GLN A 40 -18.37 -8.34 -13.01
C GLN A 40 -17.20 -8.03 -12.06
N ALA A 41 -17.46 -7.89 -10.76
CA ALA A 41 -16.41 -7.79 -9.73
C ALA A 41 -15.56 -9.06 -9.68
N MET A 42 -16.14 -10.24 -9.96
CA MET A 42 -15.40 -11.52 -9.99
C MET A 42 -14.41 -11.61 -11.17
N SER A 43 -14.74 -11.05 -12.34
CA SER A 43 -13.79 -10.92 -13.48
C SER A 43 -12.71 -9.85 -13.26
N ALA A 44 -13.02 -8.81 -12.47
CA ALA A 44 -12.03 -7.82 -12.03
C ALA A 44 -11.14 -8.43 -10.93
N PHE A 45 -11.67 -9.23 -10.01
CA PHE A 45 -10.94 -9.96 -8.98
C PHE A 45 -9.92 -10.94 -9.58
N ALA A 46 -10.33 -11.73 -10.58
CA ALA A 46 -9.42 -12.68 -11.25
C ALA A 46 -8.23 -12.02 -11.97
N ASN A 47 -8.34 -10.73 -12.34
CA ASN A 47 -7.25 -9.95 -12.94
C ASN A 47 -6.59 -8.95 -11.98
N SER A 48 -7.17 -8.70 -10.80
CA SER A 48 -6.71 -7.68 -9.84
C SER A 48 -5.99 -8.24 -8.61
N ASP A 49 -6.02 -9.56 -8.37
CA ASP A 49 -5.16 -10.17 -7.35
C ASP A 49 -3.68 -9.83 -7.59
N GLN A 50 -3.21 -9.85 -8.85
CA GLN A 50 -1.83 -9.45 -9.16
C GLN A 50 -1.51 -7.98 -8.84
N ASN A 51 -2.50 -7.16 -8.50
CA ASN A 51 -2.37 -5.72 -8.34
C ASN A 51 -2.66 -5.22 -6.91
N ARG A 52 -2.75 -6.08 -5.89
CA ARG A 52 -2.97 -5.66 -4.48
C ARG A 52 -1.71 -5.69 -3.59
N GLY A 53 -0.53 -5.59 -4.20
CA GLY A 53 0.73 -5.50 -3.48
C GLY A 53 0.94 -4.18 -2.75
N VAL A 54 2.02 -4.10 -1.95
CA VAL A 54 2.36 -2.93 -1.11
C VAL A 54 2.48 -1.64 -1.93
N LEU A 55 3.16 -1.69 -3.08
CA LEU A 55 3.33 -0.52 -3.95
C LEU A 55 2.01 -0.03 -4.55
N ASN A 56 1.10 -0.96 -4.84
CA ASN A 56 -0.22 -0.60 -5.33
C ASN A 56 -1.10 -0.04 -4.22
N LEU A 57 -0.98 -0.54 -2.98
CA LEU A 57 -1.64 0.07 -1.83
C LEU A 57 -1.24 1.54 -1.68
N VAL A 58 0.04 1.88 -1.81
CA VAL A 58 0.54 3.27 -1.74
C VAL A 58 -0.03 4.12 -2.88
N LYS A 59 -0.02 3.61 -4.11
CA LYS A 59 -0.57 4.29 -5.29
C LYS A 59 -2.07 4.55 -5.14
N ASP A 60 -2.80 3.56 -4.67
CA ASP A 60 -4.24 3.63 -4.55
C ASP A 60 -4.67 4.44 -3.31
N LEU A 61 -3.86 4.48 -2.24
CA LEU A 61 -4.02 5.41 -1.11
C LEU A 61 -3.91 6.87 -1.55
N LYS A 62 -2.95 7.18 -2.43
CA LYS A 62 -2.84 8.53 -3.02
C LYS A 62 -4.06 8.87 -3.86
N THR A 63 -4.55 7.91 -4.64
CA THR A 63 -5.76 8.08 -5.45
C THR A 63 -6.97 8.30 -4.54
N ALA A 64 -7.11 7.52 -3.47
CA ALA A 64 -8.14 7.66 -2.46
C ALA A 64 -8.07 9.02 -1.74
N LEU A 65 -6.88 9.57 -1.46
CA LEU A 65 -6.78 10.90 -0.87
C LEU A 65 -7.46 11.98 -1.73
N VAL A 66 -7.33 11.87 -3.05
CA VAL A 66 -7.93 12.79 -4.03
C VAL A 66 -9.41 12.49 -4.24
N HIS A 67 -9.77 11.22 -4.43
CA HIS A 67 -11.08 10.80 -4.93
C HIS A 67 -12.07 10.33 -3.85
N ASN A 68 -11.61 9.77 -2.72
CA ASN A 68 -12.53 9.34 -1.66
C ASN A 68 -13.09 10.52 -0.89
N GLU A 69 -14.33 10.39 -0.45
CA GLU A 69 -15.05 11.35 0.40
C GLU A 69 -14.67 11.19 1.88
N TRP A 70 -13.37 11.11 2.20
CA TRP A 70 -12.92 11.14 3.58
C TRP A 70 -13.13 12.53 4.19
N VAL A 71 -13.50 12.58 5.46
CA VAL A 71 -13.61 13.82 6.25
C VAL A 71 -12.31 14.62 6.13
N SER A 72 -12.39 15.94 5.96
CA SER A 72 -11.23 16.82 5.74
C SER A 72 -10.13 16.66 6.79
N ALA A 73 -10.50 16.52 8.07
CA ALA A 73 -9.56 16.25 9.16
C ALA A 73 -8.80 14.93 8.98
N LYS A 74 -9.47 13.90 8.45
CA LYS A 74 -8.87 12.60 8.15
C LYS A 74 -7.90 12.69 6.98
N LYS A 75 -8.27 13.41 5.91
CA LYS A 75 -7.37 13.69 4.79
C LYS A 75 -6.11 14.43 5.24
N GLN A 76 -6.26 15.50 6.03
CA GLN A 76 -5.13 16.29 6.53
C GLN A 76 -4.19 15.49 7.43
N ALA A 77 -4.73 14.57 8.24
CA ALA A 77 -3.93 13.72 9.11
C ALA A 77 -3.15 12.63 8.34
N LEU A 78 -3.71 12.09 7.26
CA LEU A 78 -3.12 10.99 6.49
C LEU A 78 -2.24 11.47 5.32
N GLU A 79 -2.53 12.65 4.76
CA GLU A 79 -1.80 13.25 3.63
C GLU A 79 -0.26 13.26 3.80
N PRO A 80 0.33 13.71 4.92
CA PRO A 80 1.79 13.74 5.06
C PRO A 80 2.39 12.33 4.99
N GLY A 81 1.80 11.35 5.68
CA GLY A 81 2.29 9.97 5.66
C GLY A 81 2.10 9.29 4.30
N ILE A 82 1.00 9.56 3.59
CA ILE A 82 0.77 9.03 2.22
C ILE A 82 1.81 9.60 1.24
N LYS A 83 2.13 10.90 1.33
CA LYS A 83 3.18 11.52 0.50
C LYS A 83 4.57 10.94 0.81
N GLU A 84 4.86 10.67 2.07
CA GLU A 84 6.12 10.05 2.48
C GLU A 84 6.23 8.61 1.97
N ALA A 85 5.15 7.82 2.06
CA ALA A 85 5.08 6.48 1.49
C ALA A 85 5.28 6.49 -0.03
N GLU A 86 4.68 7.45 -0.76
CA GLU A 86 4.90 7.59 -2.20
C GLU A 86 6.36 7.88 -2.53
N LYS A 87 6.99 8.77 -1.75
CA LYS A 87 8.41 9.09 -1.93
C LYS A 87 9.28 7.85 -1.73
N LYS A 88 9.02 7.08 -0.67
CA LYS A 88 9.77 5.85 -0.35
C LYS A 88 9.57 4.75 -1.38
N ALA A 89 8.37 4.63 -1.94
CA ALA A 89 8.09 3.73 -3.06
C ALA A 89 8.93 4.08 -4.30
N LYS A 90 9.07 5.37 -4.64
CA LYS A 90 9.93 5.82 -5.75
C LYS A 90 11.41 5.61 -5.47
N GLU A 91 11.87 5.93 -4.26
CA GLU A 91 13.26 5.67 -3.83
C GLU A 91 13.58 4.17 -3.93
N LEU A 92 12.65 3.29 -3.54
CA LEU A 92 12.79 1.84 -3.70
C LEU A 92 12.97 1.45 -5.17
N ASP A 93 12.11 1.93 -6.07
CA ASP A 93 12.21 1.66 -7.51
C ASP A 93 13.55 2.16 -8.10
N GLU A 94 14.01 3.34 -7.68
CA GLU A 94 15.31 3.89 -8.08
C GLU A 94 16.49 3.04 -7.58
N TYR A 95 16.45 2.57 -6.33
CA TYR A 95 17.50 1.70 -5.79
C TYR A 95 17.53 0.34 -6.49
N LEU A 96 16.37 -0.21 -6.82
CA LEU A 96 16.26 -1.45 -7.61
C LEU A 96 16.83 -1.25 -9.02
N ALA A 97 16.52 -0.14 -9.68
CA ALA A 97 17.06 0.19 -11.00
C ALA A 97 18.59 0.36 -10.99
N ASN A 98 19.13 0.90 -9.90
CA ASN A 98 20.57 1.06 -9.68
C ASN A 98 21.27 -0.18 -9.10
N TRP A 99 20.56 -1.30 -8.94
CA TRP A 99 21.07 -2.55 -8.38
C TRP A 99 21.59 -2.43 -6.93
N ASP A 100 21.17 -1.39 -6.19
CA ASP A 100 21.54 -1.20 -4.78
C ASP A 100 20.56 -1.96 -3.87
N ALA A 101 20.81 -3.26 -3.74
CA ALA A 101 19.98 -4.14 -2.90
C ALA A 101 19.96 -3.73 -1.41
N LYS A 102 21.01 -3.06 -0.91
CA LYS A 102 21.07 -2.64 0.50
C LYS A 102 20.18 -1.43 0.73
N ALA A 103 20.26 -0.43 -0.16
CA ALA A 103 19.40 0.75 -0.10
C ALA A 103 17.93 0.38 -0.36
N ALA A 104 17.67 -0.51 -1.32
CA ALA A 104 16.32 -1.01 -1.59
C ALA A 104 15.72 -1.74 -0.37
N ASN A 105 16.48 -2.59 0.32
CA ASN A 105 15.98 -3.26 1.54
C ASN A 105 15.61 -2.25 2.62
N ARG A 106 16.46 -1.25 2.83
CA ARG A 106 16.20 -0.19 3.81
C ARG A 106 14.97 0.65 3.43
N ALA A 107 14.84 1.00 2.16
CA ALA A 107 13.67 1.74 1.66
C ALA A 107 12.38 0.95 1.84
N SER A 108 12.42 -0.38 1.65
CA SER A 108 11.29 -1.28 1.92
C SER A 108 10.92 -1.30 3.40
N ASP A 109 11.89 -1.48 4.31
CA ASP A 109 11.65 -1.49 5.76
C ASP A 109 11.05 -0.15 6.23
N GLU A 110 11.57 0.98 5.71
CA GLU A 110 11.05 2.32 6.00
C GLU A 110 9.63 2.51 5.43
N LEU A 111 9.34 2.00 4.24
CA LEU A 111 8.01 2.04 3.63
C LEU A 111 6.98 1.25 4.47
N GLU A 112 7.31 0.03 4.90
CA GLU A 112 6.45 -0.78 5.76
C GLU A 112 6.16 -0.06 7.09
N SER A 113 7.16 0.57 7.70
CA SER A 113 6.99 1.36 8.95
C SER A 113 6.06 2.56 8.78
N ILE A 114 6.10 3.27 7.64
CA ILE A 114 5.18 4.36 7.36
C ILE A 114 3.75 3.83 7.21
N LEU A 115 3.57 2.70 6.52
CA LEU A 115 2.26 2.06 6.37
C LEU A 115 1.69 1.60 7.73
N ASP A 116 2.52 1.06 8.62
CA ASP A 116 2.11 0.72 9.99
C ASP A 116 1.58 1.95 10.76
N GLN A 117 2.27 3.08 10.65
CA GLN A 117 1.83 4.33 11.29
C GLN A 117 0.51 4.85 10.68
N LEU A 118 0.39 4.81 9.36
CA LEU A 118 -0.84 5.18 8.65
C LEU A 118 -2.01 4.28 9.03
N GLU A 119 -1.81 2.98 9.21
CA GLU A 119 -2.83 2.02 9.64
C GLU A 119 -3.33 2.33 11.06
N VAL A 120 -2.43 2.67 11.99
CA VAL A 120 -2.81 3.11 13.34
C VAL A 120 -3.62 4.41 13.29
N LEU A 121 -3.19 5.38 12.50
CA LEU A 121 -3.94 6.63 12.29
C LEU A 121 -5.31 6.36 11.66
N MET A 122 -5.37 5.49 10.67
CA MET A 122 -6.60 5.14 9.96
C MET A 122 -7.63 4.50 10.89
N LYS A 123 -7.19 3.58 11.76
CA LYS A 123 -8.02 2.96 12.81
C LYS A 123 -8.49 3.95 13.86
N ARG A 124 -7.65 4.93 14.22
CA ARG A 124 -8.02 5.98 15.18
C ARG A 124 -9.02 7.00 14.62
N LEU A 125 -9.04 7.17 13.30
CA LEU A 125 -9.90 8.09 12.54
C LEU A 125 -11.07 7.35 11.85
N SER A 126 -11.29 6.08 12.19
CA SER A 126 -12.43 5.26 11.81
C SER A 126 -13.54 5.35 12.85
#